data_AF-A0A8C6HNI1-F1
#
_entry.id   AF-A0A8C6HNI1-F1
#
_cell.length_a   1.000
_cell.length_b   1.000
_cell.length_c   1.000
_cell.angle_alpha   90.00
_cell.angle_beta   90.00
_cell.angle_gamma   90.00
#
_symmetry.space_group_name_H-M   'P 1'
#
loop_
_entity.id
_entity.type
_entity.pdbx_description
1 polymer ?
#
loop_
_entity_poly.entity_id
_entity_poly.type
_entity_poly.pdbx_seq_one_letter_code
_entity_poly.pdbx_strand_id
1 'polypeptide(L)'
;MDHHCPWVNNCIGFSNYKFFLQFLAYSVLYCLYIATTVFSYFIKYWRGELPSVRSKFHVLFLLFVACMFFVSLVILFGYHCWLVSRNKTTLEAFCTPVFTSGPEKNGFNLGFIKNIQQVFGDNKKFWLIPIGSSPGDGHSFPMRSMNESQNPLLANEEPWEDNEDDSRDYPEGSSSLAVESET
;
A
#
# COMPACT_ATOMS: atom_id res chain seq x y z
N MET A 1 11.88 0.23 2.34
CA MET A 1 11.30 1.59 2.20
C MET A 1 10.08 1.46 1.29
N ASP A 2 9.02 2.23 1.51
CA ASP A 2 7.85 2.21 0.61
C ASP A 2 7.93 3.28 -0.47
N HIS A 3 7.92 4.57 -0.08
CA HIS A 3 8.08 5.70 -0.99
C HIS A 3 8.45 6.98 -0.23
N HIS A 4 8.87 8.03 -0.93
CA HIS A 4 8.92 9.38 -0.35
C HIS A 4 7.57 10.07 -0.59
N CYS A 5 6.91 10.53 0.46
CA CYS A 5 5.60 11.16 0.37
C CYS A 5 5.72 12.67 0.60
N PRO A 6 5.58 13.50 -0.46
CA PRO A 6 5.68 14.96 -0.32
C PRO A 6 4.62 15.55 0.61
N TRP A 7 3.43 14.93 0.66
CA TRP A 7 2.28 15.40 1.45
C TRP A 7 2.51 15.38 2.96
N VAL A 8 3.36 14.47 3.44
CA VAL A 8 3.79 14.41 4.85
C VAL A 8 5.24 14.85 5.04
N ASN A 9 5.89 15.31 3.96
CA ASN A 9 7.28 15.74 3.93
C ASN A 9 8.25 14.72 4.59
N ASN A 10 8.03 13.43 4.35
CA ASN A 10 8.82 12.37 4.96
C ASN A 10 8.81 11.10 4.09
N CYS A 11 9.82 10.25 4.27
CA CYS A 11 9.81 8.91 3.71
C CYS A 11 8.84 8.02 4.49
N ILE A 12 8.09 7.21 3.75
CA ILE A 12 7.25 6.14 4.27
C ILE A 12 8.03 4.82 4.21
N GLY A 13 8.09 4.12 5.32
CA GLY A 13 8.83 2.88 5.47
C GLY A 13 8.46 2.16 6.76
N PHE A 14 9.33 1.25 7.21
CA PHE A 14 9.03 0.34 8.32
C PHE A 14 8.48 1.04 9.58
N SER A 15 9.12 2.11 10.04
CA SER A 15 8.78 2.78 11.30
C SER A 15 7.47 3.58 11.29
N ASN A 16 6.93 3.90 10.10
CA ASN A 16 5.76 4.79 9.98
C ASN A 16 4.69 4.30 9.00
N TYR A 17 4.87 3.16 8.34
CA TYR A 17 3.89 2.65 7.37
C TYR A 17 2.51 2.43 7.99
N LYS A 18 2.45 1.89 9.20
CA LYS A 18 1.20 1.77 9.97
C LYS A 18 0.49 3.12 10.13
N PHE A 19 1.23 4.16 10.52
CA PHE A 19 0.66 5.49 10.73
C PHE A 19 0.18 6.12 9.42
N PHE A 20 0.89 5.86 8.32
CA PHE A 20 0.46 6.29 7.00
C PHE A 20 -0.86 5.64 6.58
N LEU A 21 -1.02 4.32 6.76
CA LEU A 21 -2.29 3.62 6.49
C LEU A 21 -3.44 4.17 7.34
N GLN A 22 -3.18 4.42 8.63
CA GLN A 22 -4.16 5.02 9.53
C GLN A 22 -4.52 6.45 9.09
N PHE A 23 -3.53 7.26 8.71
CA PHE A 23 -3.75 8.59 8.15
C PHE A 23 -4.66 8.55 6.92
N LEU A 24 -4.42 7.62 5.99
CA LEU A 24 -5.28 7.44 4.81
C LEU A 24 -6.70 7.03 5.21
N ALA A 25 -6.85 6.03 6.08
CA ALA A 25 -8.15 5.54 6.53
C ALA A 25 -8.97 6.65 7.23
N TYR A 26 -8.37 7.39 8.15
CA TYR A 26 -9.04 8.50 8.83
C TYR A 26 -9.35 9.66 7.89
N SER A 27 -8.49 9.93 6.90
CA SER A 27 -8.76 10.96 5.89
C SER A 27 -9.96 10.59 5.03
N VAL A 28 -10.09 9.32 4.61
CA VAL A 28 -11.27 8.80 3.90
C VAL A 28 -12.53 8.98 4.75
N LEU A 29 -12.49 8.57 6.02
CA LEU A 29 -13.63 8.71 6.95
C LEU A 29 -14.01 10.18 7.17
N TYR A 30 -13.02 11.06 7.30
CA TYR A 30 -13.24 12.49 7.49
C TYR A 30 -13.86 13.14 6.25
N CYS A 31 -13.36 12.83 5.05
CA CYS A 31 -13.96 13.30 3.81
C CYS A 31 -15.39 12.79 3.63
N LEU A 32 -15.66 11.52 3.96
CA LEU A 32 -17.02 10.96 3.93
C LEU A 32 -17.96 11.66 4.93
N TYR A 33 -17.48 11.92 6.15
CA TYR A 33 -18.24 12.64 7.15
C TYR A 33 -18.58 14.07 6.68
N ILE A 34 -17.61 14.81 6.13
CA ILE A 34 -17.87 16.13 5.56
C ILE A 34 -18.86 16.03 4.40
N ALA A 35 -18.63 15.14 3.43
CA ALA A 35 -19.49 15.00 2.26
C ALA A 35 -20.95 14.72 2.65
N THR A 36 -21.20 13.77 3.55
CA THR A 36 -22.56 13.41 3.99
C THR A 36 -23.25 14.52 4.77
N THR A 37 -22.55 15.16 5.70
CA THR A 37 -23.11 16.26 6.51
C THR A 37 -23.36 17.50 5.65
N VAL A 38 -22.40 17.91 4.82
CA VAL A 38 -22.50 19.09 3.95
C VAL A 38 -23.52 18.87 2.82
N PHE A 39 -23.67 17.65 2.31
CA PHE A 39 -24.68 17.33 1.30
C PHE A 39 -26.10 17.61 1.81
N SER A 40 -26.36 17.34 3.09
CA SER A 40 -27.66 17.68 3.71
C SER A 40 -27.93 19.18 3.68
N TYR A 41 -26.93 20.03 3.92
CA TYR A 41 -27.04 21.48 3.79
C TYR A 41 -27.14 21.93 2.33
N PHE A 42 -26.41 21.30 1.41
CA PHE A 42 -26.50 21.57 -0.02
C PHE A 42 -27.95 21.43 -0.51
N ILE A 43 -28.65 20.36 -0.12
CA ILE A 43 -30.07 20.17 -0.45
C ILE A 43 -30.94 21.30 0.12
N LYS A 44 -30.74 21.70 1.38
CA LYS A 44 -31.48 22.82 2.00
C LYS A 44 -31.28 24.14 1.26
N TYR A 45 -30.06 24.45 0.83
CA TYR A 45 -29.78 25.64 0.01
C TYR A 45 -30.41 25.55 -1.37
N TRP A 46 -30.46 24.36 -1.98
CA TRP A 46 -31.06 24.17 -3.30
C TRP A 46 -32.60 24.24 -3.28
N ARG A 47 -33.21 23.90 -2.13
CA ARG A 47 -34.65 24.06 -1.87
C ARG A 47 -35.06 25.48 -1.48
N GLY A 48 -34.11 26.39 -1.27
CA GLY A 48 -34.39 27.76 -0.84
C GLY A 48 -34.78 27.89 0.64
N GLU A 49 -34.51 26.88 1.47
CA GLU A 49 -34.83 26.88 2.91
C GLU A 49 -33.86 27.75 3.73
N LEU A 50 -32.73 28.16 3.14
CA LEU A 50 -31.67 28.91 3.79
C LEU A 50 -31.36 30.21 3.01
N PRO A 51 -31.33 31.39 3.66
CA PRO A 51 -31.30 32.68 2.97
C PRO A 51 -29.90 33.21 2.59
N SER A 52 -28.81 32.63 3.10
CA SER A 52 -27.47 33.21 2.99
C SER A 52 -26.68 32.72 1.76
N VAL A 53 -26.32 33.66 0.87
CA VAL A 53 -25.52 33.40 -0.35
C VAL A 53 -24.05 33.08 -0.03
N ARG A 54 -23.46 33.75 0.97
CA ARG A 54 -22.04 33.53 1.34
C ARG A 54 -21.79 32.09 1.81
N SER A 55 -22.67 31.57 2.67
CA SER A 55 -22.57 30.21 3.18
C SER A 55 -22.88 29.16 2.10
N LYS A 56 -23.74 29.49 1.12
CA LYS A 56 -23.96 28.63 -0.05
C LYS A 56 -22.67 28.36 -0.83
N PHE A 57 -21.83 29.37 -1.05
CA PHE A 57 -20.53 29.20 -1.70
C PHE A 57 -19.57 28.32 -0.88
N HIS A 58 -19.46 28.55 0.43
CA HIS A 58 -18.61 27.71 1.28
C HIS A 58 -19.07 26.25 1.33
N VAL A 59 -20.39 26.00 1.39
CA VAL A 59 -20.96 24.65 1.36
C VAL A 59 -20.65 23.95 0.04
N LEU A 60 -20.82 24.62 -1.09
CA LEU A 60 -20.50 24.06 -2.40
C LEU A 60 -19.00 23.74 -2.53
N PHE A 61 -18.15 24.68 -2.12
CA PHE A 61 -16.69 24.51 -2.17
C PHE A 61 -16.22 23.36 -1.27
N LEU A 62 -16.70 23.30 -0.02
CA LEU A 62 -16.37 22.21 0.90
C LEU A 62 -16.82 20.85 0.37
N LEU A 63 -18.03 20.76 -0.19
CA LEU A 63 -18.52 19.53 -0.79
C LEU A 63 -17.63 19.08 -1.96
N PHE A 64 -17.28 19.99 -2.86
CA PHE A 64 -16.42 19.70 -4.00
C PHE A 64 -15.04 19.20 -3.57
N VAL A 65 -14.38 19.92 -2.66
CA VAL A 65 -13.06 19.55 -2.13
C VAL A 65 -13.12 18.21 -1.41
N ALA A 66 -14.14 17.99 -0.56
CA ALA A 66 -14.30 16.73 0.15
C ALA A 66 -14.48 15.55 -0.80
N CYS A 67 -15.33 15.67 -1.83
CA CYS A 67 -15.53 14.62 -2.83
C CYS A 67 -14.27 14.34 -3.65
N MET A 68 -13.53 15.38 -4.08
CA MET A 68 -12.29 15.23 -4.83
C MET A 68 -11.25 14.44 -4.03
N PHE A 69 -10.99 14.84 -2.78
CA PHE A 69 -10.05 14.12 -1.92
C PHE A 69 -10.55 12.72 -1.57
N PHE A 70 -11.86 12.55 -1.31
CA PHE A 70 -12.43 11.23 -1.01
C PHE A 70 -12.13 10.20 -2.11
N VAL A 71 -12.39 10.56 -3.38
CA VAL A 71 -12.15 9.65 -4.51
C VAL A 71 -10.66 9.29 -4.61
N SER A 72 -9.77 10.29 -4.58
CA SER A 72 -8.33 10.05 -4.66
C SER A 72 -7.80 9.21 -3.49
N LEU A 73 -8.27 9.48 -2.27
CA LEU A 73 -7.84 8.78 -1.07
C LEU A 73 -8.37 7.34 -1.01
N VAL A 74 -9.59 7.07 -1.47
CA VAL A 74 -10.13 5.71 -1.52
C VAL A 74 -9.32 4.84 -2.47
N ILE A 75 -8.92 5.37 -3.63
CA ILE A 75 -8.07 4.64 -4.59
C ILE A 75 -6.70 4.35 -3.96
N LEU A 76 -6.05 5.37 -3.39
CA LEU A 76 -4.74 5.21 -2.76
C LEU A 76 -4.79 4.25 -1.56
N PHE A 77 -5.79 4.39 -0.70
CA PHE A 77 -5.98 3.51 0.45
C PHE A 77 -6.28 2.08 0.02
N GLY A 78 -7.10 1.89 -1.01
CA GLY A 78 -7.39 0.58 -1.59
C GLY A 78 -6.14 -0.10 -2.14
N TYR A 79 -5.31 0.64 -2.88
CA TYR A 79 -4.02 0.15 -3.37
C TYR A 79 -3.09 -0.28 -2.23
N HIS A 80 -2.95 0.53 -1.18
CA HIS A 80 -2.13 0.15 -0.04
C HIS A 80 -2.73 -1.01 0.79
N CYS A 81 -4.06 -1.14 0.86
CA CYS A 81 -4.70 -2.33 1.44
C CYS A 81 -4.32 -3.61 0.68
N TRP A 82 -4.25 -3.53 -0.66
CA TRP A 82 -3.79 -4.62 -1.50
C TRP A 82 -2.29 -4.92 -1.32
N LEU A 83 -1.45 -3.89 -1.17
CA LEU A 83 -0.04 -4.08 -0.86
C LEU A 83 0.18 -4.79 0.49
N VAL A 84 -0.53 -4.34 1.53
CA VAL A 84 -0.50 -4.96 2.86
C VAL A 84 -0.98 -6.41 2.80
N SER A 85 -2.03 -6.70 2.03
CA SER A 85 -2.56 -8.06 1.94
C SER A 85 -1.58 -9.05 1.29
N ARG A 86 -0.64 -8.56 0.48
CA ARG A 86 0.40 -9.37 -0.19
C ARG A 86 1.79 -9.23 0.43
N ASN A 87 1.93 -8.45 1.50
CA ASN A 87 3.19 -8.08 2.13
C ASN A 87 4.22 -7.53 1.11
N LYS A 88 3.81 -6.49 0.39
CA LYS A 88 4.65 -5.78 -0.58
C LYS A 88 4.73 -4.31 -0.22
N THR A 89 5.88 -3.72 -0.48
CA THR A 89 6.03 -2.27 -0.63
C THR A 89 5.64 -1.82 -2.03
N THR A 90 5.39 -0.53 -2.20
CA THR A 90 5.18 0.08 -3.52
C THR A 90 6.35 -0.22 -4.46
N LEU A 91 7.59 -0.14 -3.98
CA LEU A 91 8.78 -0.48 -4.78
C LEU A 91 8.78 -1.94 -5.25
N GLU A 92 8.46 -2.88 -4.35
CA GLU A 92 8.42 -4.31 -4.69
C GLU A 92 7.26 -4.66 -5.64
N ALA A 93 6.21 -3.83 -5.68
CA ALA A 93 5.13 -3.99 -6.64
C ALA A 93 5.57 -3.64 -8.07
N PHE A 94 6.48 -2.67 -8.25
CA PHE A 94 7.02 -2.31 -9.55
C PHE A 94 8.31 -3.06 -9.91
N CYS A 95 9.11 -3.45 -8.92
CA CYS A 95 10.38 -4.12 -9.11
C CYS A 95 10.41 -5.39 -8.30
N THR A 96 10.36 -6.54 -8.98
CA THR A 96 10.35 -7.84 -8.31
C THR A 96 11.65 -8.06 -7.54
N PRO A 97 11.60 -8.38 -6.23
CA PRO A 97 12.80 -8.67 -5.46
C PRO A 97 13.47 -9.96 -5.95
N VAL A 98 14.80 -9.94 -6.01
CA VAL A 98 15.62 -11.09 -6.41
C VAL A 98 16.19 -11.76 -5.18
N PHE A 99 15.89 -13.04 -5.02
CA PHE A 99 16.39 -13.88 -3.94
C PHE A 99 17.47 -14.83 -4.48
N THR A 100 18.09 -15.62 -3.60
CA THR A 100 19.10 -16.63 -3.99
C THR A 100 18.56 -17.67 -4.97
N SER A 101 17.25 -17.92 -4.95
CA SER A 101 16.53 -18.82 -5.86
C SER A 101 16.05 -18.15 -7.16
N GLY A 102 16.32 -16.85 -7.33
CA GLY A 102 15.83 -16.05 -8.45
C GLY A 102 14.76 -15.02 -8.06
N PRO A 103 14.17 -14.33 -9.05
CA PRO A 103 13.12 -13.32 -8.82
C PRO A 103 11.84 -13.96 -8.26
N GLU A 104 11.33 -13.47 -7.12
CA GLU A 104 10.11 -14.00 -6.52
C GLU A 104 9.17 -12.87 -6.08
N LYS A 105 8.07 -12.67 -6.82
CA LYS A 105 7.08 -11.62 -6.53
C LYS A 105 6.46 -11.73 -5.14
N ASN A 106 6.39 -12.92 -4.55
CA ASN A 106 5.68 -13.19 -3.31
C ASN A 106 6.60 -13.71 -2.19
N GLY A 107 7.91 -13.43 -2.26
CA GLY A 107 8.90 -13.96 -1.31
C GLY A 107 8.62 -13.59 0.16
N PHE A 108 8.00 -12.44 0.42
CA PHE A 108 7.60 -12.01 1.77
C PHE A 108 6.12 -12.29 2.11
N ASN A 109 5.33 -12.87 1.21
CA ASN A 109 3.92 -13.13 1.46
C ASN A 109 3.73 -14.36 2.37
N LEU A 110 3.20 -14.15 3.58
CA LEU A 110 2.97 -15.18 4.61
C LEU A 110 1.49 -15.57 4.74
N GLY A 111 0.64 -15.08 3.85
CA GLY A 111 -0.80 -15.18 3.91
C GLY A 111 -1.47 -13.96 4.56
N PHE A 112 -2.70 -13.69 4.15
CA PHE A 112 -3.44 -12.44 4.41
C PHE A 112 -3.36 -11.95 5.85
N ILE A 113 -3.70 -12.80 6.83
CA ILE A 113 -3.75 -12.40 8.25
C ILE A 113 -2.36 -12.08 8.78
N LYS A 114 -1.37 -12.93 8.47
CA LYS A 114 0.01 -12.74 8.93
C LYS A 114 0.61 -11.47 8.33
N ASN A 115 0.31 -11.17 7.07
CA ASN A 115 0.77 -9.95 6.42
C ASN A 115 0.21 -8.69 7.09
N ILE A 116 -1.08 -8.69 7.44
CA ILE A 116 -1.67 -7.59 8.21
C ILE A 116 -1.00 -7.48 9.59
N GLN A 117 -0.72 -8.60 10.26
CA GLN A 117 -0.02 -8.59 11.55
C GLN A 117 1.42 -8.06 11.45
N GLN A 118 2.11 -8.22 10.31
CA GLN A 118 3.44 -7.61 10.08
C GLN A 118 3.39 -6.08 10.11
N VAL A 119 2.24 -5.47 9.83
CA VAL A 119 2.08 -4.01 9.86
C VAL A 119 1.44 -3.52 11.16
N PHE A 120 0.37 -4.17 11.62
CA PHE A 120 -0.43 -3.70 12.74
C PHE A 120 -0.12 -4.40 14.07
N GLY A 121 0.64 -5.48 14.06
CA GLY A 121 0.94 -6.32 15.23
C GLY A 121 -0.21 -7.24 15.63
N ASP A 122 0.04 -8.09 16.62
CA ASP A 122 -0.92 -9.12 17.05
C ASP A 122 -2.10 -8.57 17.86
N ASN A 123 -1.86 -7.49 18.61
CA ASN A 123 -2.89 -6.92 19.46
C ASN A 123 -3.82 -5.98 18.66
N LYS A 124 -4.98 -6.52 18.28
CA LYS A 124 -6.04 -5.83 17.52
C LYS A 124 -6.50 -4.51 18.14
N LYS A 125 -6.37 -4.33 19.47
CA LYS A 125 -6.75 -3.08 20.16
C LYS A 125 -5.95 -1.88 19.65
N PHE A 126 -4.71 -2.09 19.22
CA PHE A 126 -3.84 -1.01 18.74
C PHE A 126 -3.94 -0.79 17.22
N TRP A 127 -4.76 -1.57 16.50
CA TRP A 127 -4.87 -1.43 15.04
C TRP A 127 -5.45 -0.08 14.63
N LEU A 128 -6.41 0.43 15.40
CA LEU A 128 -7.06 1.72 15.19
C LEU A 128 -6.48 2.83 16.09
N ILE A 129 -5.30 2.65 16.66
CA ILE A 129 -4.67 3.66 17.51
C ILE A 129 -3.28 3.96 16.95
N PRO A 130 -2.88 5.23 16.79
CA PRO A 130 -1.57 5.62 16.28
C PRO A 130 -0.48 5.43 17.34
N ILE A 131 -0.28 4.18 17.75
CA ILE A 131 0.80 3.73 18.64
C ILE A 131 1.64 2.71 17.87
N GLY A 132 2.96 2.76 18.00
CA GLY A 132 3.85 1.80 17.36
C GLY A 132 3.56 0.37 17.83
N SER A 133 3.24 -0.53 16.91
CA SER A 133 2.98 -1.94 17.20
C SER A 133 3.39 -2.89 16.07
N SER A 134 4.08 -2.38 15.05
CA SER A 134 4.61 -3.21 13.95
C SER A 134 5.72 -4.11 14.51
N PRO A 135 5.63 -5.44 14.34
CA PRO A 135 6.68 -6.37 14.77
C PRO A 135 7.92 -6.28 13.89
N GLY A 136 9.03 -6.82 14.38
CA GLY A 136 10.30 -6.88 13.67
C GLY A 136 11.23 -5.70 13.95
N ASP A 137 12.39 -5.71 13.30
CA ASP A 137 13.46 -4.72 13.45
C ASP A 137 13.59 -3.79 12.23
N GLY A 138 12.87 -4.09 11.14
CA GLY A 138 12.97 -3.36 9.88
C GLY A 138 14.19 -3.72 9.02
N HIS A 139 15.00 -4.68 9.46
CA HIS A 139 16.19 -5.17 8.78
C HIS A 139 16.01 -6.60 8.26
N SER A 140 15.33 -7.45 9.03
CA SER A 140 15.08 -8.85 8.71
C SER A 140 13.58 -9.10 8.64
N PHE A 141 13.13 -9.69 7.54
CA PHE A 141 11.72 -9.98 7.31
C PHE A 141 11.50 -11.48 7.13
N PRO A 142 10.45 -12.06 7.75
CA PRO A 142 10.08 -13.44 7.51
C PRO A 142 9.73 -13.67 6.03
N MET A 143 10.29 -14.72 5.44
CA MET A 143 10.07 -15.12 4.05
C MET A 143 9.23 -16.39 3.97
N ARG A 144 8.52 -16.56 2.85
CA ARG A 144 7.81 -17.80 2.52
C ARG A 144 8.82 -18.94 2.35
N SER A 145 8.53 -20.10 2.94
CA SER A 145 9.41 -21.28 2.79
C SER A 145 9.39 -21.78 1.34
N MET A 146 10.54 -22.21 0.82
CA MET A 146 10.65 -22.83 -0.53
C MET A 146 9.73 -24.05 -0.71
N ASN A 147 9.40 -24.77 0.37
CA ASN A 147 8.43 -25.88 0.30
C ASN A 147 6.97 -25.39 0.18
N GLU A 148 6.65 -24.21 0.69
CA GLU A 148 5.31 -23.63 0.60
C GLU A 148 5.07 -22.94 -0.75
N SER A 149 6.11 -22.42 -1.42
CA SER A 149 5.97 -21.85 -2.78
C SER A 149 5.68 -22.93 -3.83
N GLN A 150 6.11 -24.18 -3.60
CA GLN A 150 5.82 -25.33 -4.46
C GLN A 150 4.46 -26.00 -4.20
N ASN A 151 3.72 -25.60 -3.15
CA ASN A 151 2.44 -26.21 -2.82
C ASN A 151 1.33 -25.70 -3.78
N PRO A 152 0.74 -26.56 -4.65
CA PRO A 152 -0.20 -26.13 -5.69
C PRO A 152 -1.43 -25.39 -5.14
N LEU A 153 -1.86 -25.72 -3.91
CA LEU A 153 -3.02 -25.09 -3.26
C LEU A 153 -2.77 -23.62 -2.86
N LEU A 154 -1.50 -23.23 -2.66
CA LEU A 154 -1.08 -21.87 -2.33
C LEU A 154 -0.39 -21.16 -3.51
N ALA A 155 -0.19 -21.87 -4.63
CA ALA A 155 0.30 -21.33 -5.89
C ALA A 155 -0.84 -20.79 -6.76
N ASN A 156 -2.07 -21.26 -6.52
CA ASN A 156 -3.28 -20.91 -7.26
C ASN A 156 -3.96 -19.59 -6.82
N GLU A 157 -3.28 -18.70 -6.08
CA GLU A 157 -3.70 -17.30 -6.10
C GLU A 157 -3.38 -16.77 -7.51
N GLU A 158 -4.35 -16.92 -8.41
CA GLU A 158 -4.33 -16.56 -9.82
C GLU A 158 -3.38 -15.38 -10.09
N PRO A 159 -2.35 -15.56 -10.92
CA PRO A 159 -1.68 -14.44 -11.53
C PRO A 159 -2.75 -13.73 -12.36
N TRP A 160 -3.23 -12.58 -11.91
CA TRP A 160 -3.73 -11.61 -12.88
C TRP A 160 -2.56 -11.38 -13.84
N GLU A 161 -2.72 -11.86 -15.07
CA GLU A 161 -1.79 -11.65 -16.16
C GLU A 161 -1.69 -10.14 -16.41
N ASP A 162 -0.79 -9.48 -15.68
CA ASP A 162 -0.20 -8.23 -16.11
C ASP A 162 0.67 -8.60 -17.34
N ASN A 163 0.02 -8.69 -18.49
CA ASN A 163 0.64 -8.74 -19.80
C ASN A 163 1.31 -7.38 -20.06
N GLU A 164 2.45 -7.13 -19.40
CA GLU A 164 3.42 -6.15 -19.84
C GLU A 164 4.80 -6.81 -19.88
N ASP A 165 5.21 -7.04 -21.13
CA ASP A 165 6.54 -7.40 -21.60
C ASP A 165 7.63 -6.62 -20.86
N ASP A 166 8.33 -7.28 -19.94
CA ASP A 166 9.61 -6.80 -19.42
C ASP A 166 10.66 -7.90 -19.60
N SER A 167 10.87 -8.26 -20.87
CA SER A 167 12.05 -8.99 -21.31
C SER A 167 13.28 -8.06 -21.29
N ARG A 168 13.72 -7.68 -20.09
CA ARG A 168 15.04 -7.07 -19.89
C ARG A 168 16.10 -8.17 -19.72
N ASP A 169 16.77 -8.41 -20.83
CA ASP A 169 17.96 -9.24 -21.02
C ASP A 169 19.03 -8.93 -19.94
N TYR A 170 19.36 -9.92 -19.12
CA TYR A 170 20.52 -9.84 -18.22
C TYR A 170 21.70 -10.55 -18.92
N PRO A 171 22.85 -9.89 -19.13
CA PRO A 171 23.99 -10.55 -19.76
C PRO A 171 24.63 -11.56 -18.80
N GLU A 172 24.71 -12.82 -19.24
CA GLU A 172 25.44 -13.89 -18.56
C GLU A 172 26.95 -13.59 -18.54
N GLY A 173 27.44 -13.12 -17.39
CA GLY A 173 28.87 -13.04 -17.10
C GLY A 173 29.41 -14.40 -16.63
N SER A 174 29.73 -15.30 -17.56
CA SER A 174 30.48 -16.53 -17.27
C SER A 174 31.95 -16.20 -16.98
N SER A 175 32.34 -16.25 -15.70
CA SER A 175 33.73 -16.32 -15.26
C SER A 175 34.29 -17.72 -15.54
N SER A 176 35.16 -17.83 -16.52
CA SER A 176 36.00 -19.02 -16.73
C SER A 176 37.48 -18.62 -16.59
N LEU A 177 38.02 -18.79 -15.38
CA LEU A 177 39.46 -18.83 -15.14
C LEU A 177 39.99 -20.18 -15.63
N ALA A 178 40.49 -20.21 -16.87
CA ALA A 178 41.30 -21.31 -17.36
C ALA A 178 42.77 -21.02 -17.06
N VAL A 179 43.38 -21.92 -16.31
CA VAL A 179 44.82 -22.05 -16.11
C VAL A 179 45.41 -22.62 -17.41
N GLU A 180 46.36 -21.93 -18.02
CA GLU A 180 47.29 -22.52 -18.98
C GLU A 180 48.72 -22.15 -18.60
N SER A 181 49.43 -23.17 -18.12
CA SER A 181 50.88 -23.28 -18.16
C SER A 181 51.30 -23.71 -19.56
N GLU A 182 52.35 -23.12 -20.13
CA GLU A 182 53.48 -23.87 -20.71
C GLU A 182 54.63 -22.94 -21.16
N THR A 183 55.83 -23.35 -20.74
CA THR A 183 57.20 -23.18 -21.30
C THR A 183 57.66 -21.87 -21.90
#